data_AF-A0A2E5YMP9-F1
#
_entry.id   AF-A0A2E5YMP9-F1
#
_cell.length_a   1.000
_cell.length_b   1.000
_cell.length_c   1.000
_cell.angle_alpha   90.00
_cell.angle_beta   90.00
_cell.angle_gamma   90.00
#
_symmetry.space_group_name_H-M   'P 1'
#
loop_
_entity.id
_entity.type
_entity.pdbx_description
1 polymer ?
#
loop_
_entity_poly.entity_id
_entity_poly.type
_entity_poly.pdbx_seq_one_letter_code
_entity_poly.pdbx_strand_id
1 'polypeptide(L)'
;MDVLNTTTTAADLQAGGVERGLARLSAMGDDANPAEAAKMFESLLATMLVKEARRSLGDGGFFGEGPGADVFSGWLDQHVGQALADGWDLDLASMVRAGLIEKQEGSK
;
A
#
# COMPACT_ATOMS: atom_id res chain seq x y z
N MET A 1 -23.64 -14.60 9.01
CA MET A 1 -23.46 -14.70 7.55
C MET A 1 -23.97 -13.40 6.97
N ASP A 2 -23.15 -12.36 6.98
CA ASP A 2 -23.48 -11.08 6.35
C ASP A 2 -22.42 -10.82 5.29
N VAL A 3 -22.88 -10.69 4.05
CA VAL A 3 -22.09 -10.85 2.83
C VAL A 3 -21.77 -9.45 2.32
N LEU A 4 -20.51 -9.04 2.52
CA LEU A 4 -19.73 -8.12 1.67
C LEU A 4 -20.54 -7.24 0.71
N ASN A 5 -21.04 -6.11 1.20
CA ASN A 5 -21.47 -5.00 0.36
C ASN A 5 -20.26 -4.12 0.01
N THR A 6 -19.40 -4.60 -0.91
CA THR A 6 -18.30 -3.79 -1.47
C THR A 6 -18.75 -3.17 -2.79
N THR A 7 -19.65 -2.20 -2.73
CA THR A 7 -19.97 -1.36 -3.89
C THR A 7 -18.85 -0.35 -4.06
N THR A 8 -17.86 -0.65 -4.91
CA THR A 8 -16.85 0.32 -5.33
C THR A 8 -17.55 1.52 -5.98
N THR A 9 -17.52 2.66 -5.30
CA THR A 9 -18.12 3.92 -5.74
C THR A 9 -17.17 4.67 -6.69
N ALA A 10 -17.69 5.67 -7.41
CA ALA A 10 -16.87 6.56 -8.24
C ALA A 10 -15.82 7.34 -7.41
N ALA A 11 -16.11 7.60 -6.14
CA ALA A 11 -15.14 8.15 -5.19
C ALA A 11 -14.04 7.14 -4.84
N ASP A 12 -14.38 5.84 -4.76
CA ASP A 12 -13.38 4.78 -4.56
C ASP A 12 -12.46 4.61 -5.76
N LEU A 13 -12.90 4.91 -6.99
CA LEU A 13 -12.05 4.91 -8.18
C LEU A 13 -11.11 6.13 -8.23
N GLN A 14 -11.47 7.24 -7.58
CA GLN A 14 -10.67 8.46 -7.50
C GLN A 14 -9.72 8.48 -6.30
N ALA A 15 -10.07 7.81 -5.20
CA ALA A 15 -9.16 7.59 -4.09
C ALA A 15 -8.06 6.62 -4.55
N GLY A 16 -6.84 7.12 -4.70
CA GLY A 16 -5.70 6.33 -5.12
C GLY A 16 -5.54 5.06 -4.26
N GLY A 17 -4.88 4.05 -4.84
CA GLY A 17 -4.67 2.76 -4.15
C GLY A 17 -4.00 2.90 -2.78
N VAL A 18 -3.21 3.96 -2.59
CA VAL A 18 -2.51 4.28 -1.34
C VAL A 18 -3.49 4.75 -0.25
N GLU A 19 -4.42 5.64 -0.57
CA GLU A 19 -5.41 6.18 0.36
C GLU A 19 -6.32 5.07 0.90
N ARG A 20 -6.72 4.13 0.03
CA ARG A 20 -7.49 2.94 0.44
C ARG A 20 -6.68 2.00 1.32
N GLY A 21 -5.40 1.78 1.00
CA GLY A 21 -4.54 0.94 1.82
C GLY A 21 -4.25 1.56 3.20
N LEU A 22 -4.07 2.88 3.29
CA LEU A 22 -3.92 3.59 4.56
C LEU A 22 -5.19 3.51 5.41
N ALA A 23 -6.37 3.70 4.80
CA ALA A 23 -7.65 3.53 5.48
C ALA A 23 -7.81 2.10 6.01
N ARG A 24 -7.41 1.10 5.21
CA ARG A 24 -7.44 -0.31 5.62
C ARG A 24 -6.48 -0.58 6.78
N LEU A 25 -5.24 -0.08 6.71
CA LEU A 25 -4.26 -0.22 7.78
C LEU A 25 -4.76 0.43 9.09
N SER A 26 -5.32 1.64 8.99
CA SER A 26 -5.91 2.33 10.13
C SER A 26 -7.12 1.59 10.72
N ALA A 27 -7.85 0.82 9.91
CA ALA A 27 -9.02 0.06 10.35
C ALA A 27 -8.67 -1.29 10.99
N MET A 28 -7.43 -1.78 10.87
CA MET A 28 -7.03 -3.06 11.47
C MET A 28 -7.03 -3.03 13.01
N GLY A 29 -6.92 -1.84 13.63
CA GLY A 29 -6.96 -1.66 15.08
C GLY A 29 -5.81 -2.34 15.83
N ASP A 30 -5.87 -2.32 17.17
CA ASP A 30 -4.81 -2.86 18.04
C ASP A 30 -4.75 -4.40 18.09
N ASP A 31 -5.84 -5.08 17.69
CA ASP A 31 -5.94 -6.55 17.62
C ASP A 31 -5.39 -7.14 16.30
N ALA A 32 -4.89 -6.29 15.41
CA ALA A 32 -4.31 -6.69 14.14
C ALA A 32 -3.13 -7.65 14.34
N ASN A 33 -3.07 -8.72 13.53
CA ASN A 33 -1.88 -9.56 13.49
C ASN A 33 -0.68 -8.70 13.04
N PRO A 34 0.39 -8.57 13.86
CA PRO A 34 1.54 -7.72 13.51
C PRO A 34 2.18 -8.09 12.17
N ALA A 35 2.15 -9.38 11.80
CA ALA A 35 2.65 -9.85 10.51
C ALA A 35 1.83 -9.33 9.33
N GLU A 36 0.52 -9.19 9.50
CA GLU A 36 -0.39 -8.72 8.46
C GLU A 36 -0.29 -7.20 8.31
N ALA A 37 -0.23 -6.47 9.42
CA ALA A 37 -0.01 -5.02 9.42
C ALA A 37 1.33 -4.65 8.76
N ALA A 38 2.38 -5.41 9.08
CA ALA A 38 3.71 -5.26 8.51
C ALA A 38 3.73 -5.46 6.98
N LYS A 39 3.10 -6.53 6.49
CA LYS A 39 2.96 -6.78 5.04
C LYS A 39 2.14 -5.70 4.33
N MET A 40 1.07 -5.22 4.96
CA MET A 40 0.24 -4.16 4.41
C MET A 40 0.99 -2.82 4.33
N PHE A 41 1.76 -2.49 5.36
CA PHE A 41 2.65 -1.33 5.36
C PHE A 41 3.69 -1.41 4.24
N GLU A 42 4.30 -2.57 4.05
CA GLU A 42 5.30 -2.78 3.00
C GLU A 42 4.73 -2.60 1.59
N SER A 43 3.56 -3.19 1.31
CA SER A 43 2.85 -3.01 0.04
C SER A 43 2.50 -1.53 -0.24
N LEU A 44 2.05 -0.81 0.78
CA LEU A 44 1.80 0.62 0.70
C LEU A 44 3.07 1.42 0.38
N LEU A 45 4.16 1.13 1.08
CA LEU A 45 5.43 1.81 0.86
C LEU A 45 5.98 1.54 -0.54
N ALA A 46 5.98 0.28 -0.97
CA ALA A 46 6.41 -0.10 -2.32
C ALA A 46 5.59 0.63 -3.39
N THR A 47 4.26 0.71 -3.21
CA THR A 47 3.38 1.47 -4.11
C THR A 47 3.72 2.96 -4.15
N MET A 48 4.02 3.58 -3.00
CA MET A 48 4.45 4.99 -2.95
C MET A 48 5.80 5.22 -3.64
N LEU A 49 6.76 4.29 -3.48
CA LEU A 49 8.05 4.35 -4.15
C LEU A 49 7.89 4.29 -5.67
N VAL A 50 7.03 3.39 -6.17
CA VAL A 50 6.73 3.29 -7.61
C VAL A 50 6.08 4.57 -8.12
N LYS A 51 5.10 5.12 -7.39
CA LYS A 51 4.45 6.38 -7.75
C LYS A 51 5.44 7.53 -7.88
N GLU A 52 6.39 7.63 -6.94
CA GLU A 52 7.41 8.68 -6.98
C GLU A 52 8.44 8.45 -8.08
N ALA A 53 8.86 7.19 -8.29
CA ALA A 53 9.72 6.84 -9.42
C ALA A 53 9.06 7.17 -10.77
N ARG A 54 7.76 6.90 -10.93
CA ARG A 54 7.02 7.25 -12.14
C ARG A 54 6.91 8.77 -12.33
N ARG A 55 6.69 9.54 -11.26
CA ARG A 55 6.67 11.01 -11.32
C ARG A 55 7.98 11.61 -11.80
N SER A 56 9.12 10.94 -11.55
CA SER A 56 10.42 11.40 -12.04
C SER A 56 10.56 11.39 -13.57
N LEU A 57 9.62 10.75 -14.30
CA LEU A 57 9.63 10.67 -15.77
C LEU A 57 9.18 11.97 -16.48
N GLY A 58 8.76 13.00 -15.74
CA GLY A 58 8.34 14.30 -16.27
C GLY A 58 6.82 14.45 -16.43
N ASP A 59 6.38 15.58 -17.01
CA ASP A 59 4.96 15.92 -17.16
C ASP A 59 4.23 14.88 -18.03
N GLY A 60 3.11 14.36 -17.49
CA GLY A 60 2.34 13.26 -18.07
C GLY A 60 2.89 11.85 -17.80
N GLY A 61 4.11 11.70 -17.29
CA GLY A 61 4.70 10.39 -16.98
C GLY A 61 4.56 9.36 -18.11
N PHE A 62 4.22 8.12 -17.77
CA PHE A 62 4.10 7.01 -18.75
C PHE A 62 2.85 7.06 -19.63
N PHE A 63 1.76 7.72 -19.18
CA PHE A 63 0.44 7.65 -19.83
C PHE A 63 -0.08 9.00 -20.35
N GLY A 64 0.69 10.08 -20.21
CA GLY A 64 0.25 11.44 -20.52
C GLY A 64 -0.63 12.05 -19.44
N GLU A 65 -1.39 13.08 -19.80
CA GLU A 65 -2.25 13.83 -18.88
C GLU A 65 -3.74 13.48 -19.05
N GLY A 66 -4.51 13.70 -17.98
CA GLY A 66 -5.97 13.63 -17.99
C GLY A 66 -6.55 12.43 -17.23
N PRO A 67 -7.89 12.39 -17.04
CA PRO A 67 -8.53 11.49 -16.10
C PRO A 67 -8.30 9.99 -16.38
N GLY A 68 -8.15 9.62 -17.66
CA GLY A 68 -7.83 8.24 -18.03
C GLY A 68 -6.38 7.87 -17.66
N ALA A 69 -5.44 8.79 -17.88
CA ALA A 69 -4.03 8.59 -17.54
C ALA A 69 -3.84 8.46 -16.02
N ASP A 70 -4.62 9.20 -15.21
CA ASP A 70 -4.60 9.09 -13.75
C ASP A 70 -5.03 7.71 -13.25
N VAL A 71 -6.10 7.15 -13.83
CA VAL A 71 -6.62 5.82 -13.48
C VAL A 71 -5.59 4.73 -13.80
N PHE A 72 -5.04 4.73 -15.02
CA PHE A 72 -4.04 3.74 -15.42
C PHE A 72 -2.73 3.89 -14.66
N SER A 73 -2.33 5.12 -14.36
CA SER A 73 -1.19 5.41 -13.50
C SER A 73 -1.38 4.82 -12.10
N GLY A 74 -2.55 5.02 -11.48
CA GLY A 74 -2.85 4.44 -10.17
C GLY A 74 -2.85 2.91 -10.17
N TRP A 75 -3.37 2.28 -11.24
CA TRP A 75 -3.33 0.82 -11.41
C TRP A 75 -1.91 0.30 -11.59
N LEU A 76 -1.10 0.96 -12.42
CA LEU A 76 0.30 0.61 -12.64
C LEU A 76 1.07 0.68 -11.33
N ASP A 77 0.95 1.79 -10.60
CA ASP A 77 1.64 2.01 -9.33
C ASP A 77 1.28 0.90 -8.32
N GLN A 78 -0.01 0.55 -8.21
CA GLN A 78 -0.47 -0.49 -7.29
C GLN A 78 0.01 -1.88 -7.71
N HIS A 79 -0.05 -2.22 -9.00
CA HIS A 79 0.35 -3.54 -9.48
C HIS A 79 1.87 -3.76 -9.33
N VAL A 80 2.67 -2.79 -9.73
CA VAL A 80 4.13 -2.86 -9.59
C VAL A 80 4.53 -2.78 -8.11
N GLY A 81 3.88 -1.93 -7.31
CA GLY A 81 4.10 -1.85 -5.88
C GLY A 81 3.83 -3.19 -5.17
N GLN A 82 2.72 -3.85 -5.50
CA GLN A 82 2.41 -5.18 -4.97
C GLN A 82 3.43 -6.23 -5.41
N ALA A 83 3.81 -6.23 -6.69
CA ALA A 83 4.83 -7.16 -7.20
C ALA A 83 6.20 -6.96 -6.53
N LEU A 84 6.56 -5.71 -6.19
CA LEU A 84 7.78 -5.40 -5.44
C LEU A 84 7.70 -5.93 -4.00
N ALA A 85 6.57 -5.71 -3.32
CA ALA A 85 6.37 -6.24 -1.97
C ALA A 85 6.34 -7.77 -1.93
N ASP A 86 5.77 -8.42 -2.95
CA ASP A 86 5.69 -9.89 -3.01
C ASP A 86 7.01 -10.55 -3.46
N GLY A 87 7.77 -9.88 -4.34
CA GLY A 87 8.91 -10.48 -5.03
C GLY A 87 10.29 -10.00 -4.57
N TRP A 88 10.42 -8.75 -4.15
CA TRP A 88 11.71 -8.20 -3.69
C TRP A 88 11.85 -8.26 -2.17
N ASP A 89 10.81 -8.63 -1.41
CA ASP A 89 10.83 -8.69 0.07
C ASP A 89 11.72 -7.57 0.62
N LEU A 90 11.20 -6.34 0.64
CA LEU A 90 11.93 -5.20 1.24
C LEU A 90 12.30 -5.52 2.70
N ASP A 91 11.77 -6.63 3.24
CA ASP A 91 12.05 -7.27 4.52
C ASP A 91 11.79 -6.33 5.70
N LEU A 92 11.15 -5.20 5.39
CA LEU A 92 10.65 -4.22 6.35
C LEU A 92 9.65 -4.89 7.28
N ALA A 93 8.87 -5.85 6.78
CA ALA A 93 7.96 -6.58 7.63
C ALA A 93 8.67 -7.40 8.72
N SER A 94 9.79 -8.05 8.38
CA SER A 94 10.60 -8.79 9.34
C SER A 94 11.38 -7.86 10.25
N MET A 95 11.92 -6.75 9.74
CA MET A 95 12.60 -5.72 10.54
C MET A 95 11.66 -5.08 11.57
N VAL A 96 10.44 -4.74 11.18
CA VAL A 96 9.42 -4.20 12.10
C VAL A 96 9.06 -5.25 13.16
N ARG A 97 8.90 -6.52 12.76
CA ARG A 97 8.68 -7.61 13.71
C ARG A 97 9.82 -7.75 14.70
N ALA A 98 11.07 -7.74 14.23
CA ALA A 98 12.25 -7.84 15.07
C ALA A 98 12.32 -6.69 16.09
N GLY A 99 12.09 -5.44 15.65
CA GLY A 99 12.06 -4.28 16.54
C GLY A 99 10.89 -4.29 17.54
N LEU A 100 9.72 -4.81 17.17
CA LEU A 100 8.60 -4.99 18.10
C LEU A 100 8.91 -6.03 19.18
N ILE A 101 9.54 -7.15 18.81
CA ILE A 101 9.97 -8.18 19.77
C ILE A 101 11.00 -7.60 20.74
N GLU A 102 12.03 -6.91 20.23
CA GLU A 102 13.05 -6.25 21.05
C GLU A 102 12.43 -5.28 22.07
N LYS A 103 11.47 -4.46 21.64
CA LYS A 103 10.76 -3.52 22.51
C LYS A 103 9.92 -4.21 23.59
N GLN A 104 9.30 -5.35 23.27
CA GLN A 104 8.50 -6.11 24.24
C GLN A 104 9.38 -6.83 25.27
N GLU A 105 10.57 -7.29 24.87
CA GLU A 105 11.53 -7.95 25.75
C GLU A 105 12.30 -6.97 26.65
N GLY A 106 12.67 -5.79 26.13
CA GLY A 106 13.34 -4.73 26.89
C GLY A 106 12.44 -3.97 27.88
N SER A 107 11.14 -4.26 27.91
CA SER A 107 10.16 -3.65 28.83
C SER A 107 9.84 -4.54 30.05
N LYS A 108 10.55 -5.66 30.25
CA LYS A 108 10.55 -6.46 31.49
C LYS A 108 11.74 -6.12 32.38
#